data_AF-A0A1V6TLF4-F1
#
_entry.id   AF-A0A1V6TLF4-F1
#
_cell.length_a   1.000
_cell.length_b   1.000
_cell.length_c   1.000
_cell.angle_alpha   90.00
_cell.angle_beta   90.00
_cell.angle_gamma   90.00
#
_symmetry.space_group_name_H-M   'P 1'
#
loop_
_entity.id
_entity.type
_entity.pdbx_description
1 polymer ?
#
loop_
_entity_poly.entity_id
_entity_poly.type
_entity_poly.pdbx_seq_one_letter_code
_entity_poly.pdbx_strand_id
1 'polypeptide(L)'
;MTRLVTEARKLGIPIFYGLHQPYKEGNYYGWKHLTKSHHRIKRLEAFQEGSWGSEIYTSLLPDTGSGDVVVSRHWNSRGYRVTLIKDATAGFSKQLKDAATDLVWPTLVEDVLTVDQWTSLQKKKDASL
;
A
#
# COMPACT_ATOMS: atom_id res chain seq x y z
N MET A 1 -5.13 -9.65 2.50
CA MET A 1 -3.75 -9.16 2.30
C MET A 1 -2.70 -10.28 2.32
N THR A 2 -2.55 -11.08 3.37
CA THR A 2 -1.51 -12.15 3.44
C THR A 2 -1.54 -13.09 2.24
N ARG A 3 -2.73 -13.56 1.82
CA ARG A 3 -2.91 -14.39 0.62
C ARG A 3 -2.36 -13.74 -0.66
N LEU A 4 -2.52 -12.43 -0.82
CA LEU A 4 -2.04 -11.68 -1.98
C LEU A 4 -0.50 -11.71 -2.03
N VAL A 5 0.15 -11.40 -0.90
CA VAL A 5 1.61 -11.41 -0.77
C VAL A 5 2.17 -12.81 -1.01
N THR A 6 1.56 -13.83 -0.41
CA THR A 6 1.98 -15.23 -0.60
C THR A 6 1.91 -15.66 -2.07
N GLU A 7 0.81 -15.38 -2.78
CA GLU A 7 0.68 -15.77 -4.18
C GLU A 7 1.60 -14.95 -5.10
N ALA A 8 1.81 -13.66 -4.82
CA ALA A 8 2.76 -12.83 -5.57
C ALA A 8 4.19 -13.39 -5.49
N ARG A 9 4.65 -13.76 -4.29
CA ARG A 9 5.98 -14.38 -4.09
C ARG A 9 6.13 -15.71 -4.83
N LYS A 10 5.11 -16.57 -4.79
CA LYS A 10 5.12 -17.85 -5.54
C LYS A 10 5.26 -17.66 -7.05
N LEU A 11 4.70 -16.59 -7.59
CA LEU A 11 4.75 -16.25 -9.01
C LEU A 11 5.99 -15.41 -9.37
N GLY A 12 6.91 -15.16 -8.43
CA GLY A 12 8.08 -14.33 -8.66
C GLY A 12 7.76 -12.87 -8.98
N ILE A 13 6.57 -12.38 -8.62
CA ILE A 13 6.15 -11.00 -8.87
C ILE A 13 6.81 -10.09 -7.81
N PRO A 14 7.60 -9.08 -8.20
CA PRO A 14 8.24 -8.18 -7.24
C PRO A 14 7.22 -7.40 -6.39
N ILE A 15 7.48 -7.30 -5.10
CA ILE A 15 6.63 -6.58 -4.14
C ILE A 15 7.34 -5.31 -3.68
N PHE A 16 6.65 -4.18 -3.82
CA PHE A 16 7.14 -2.88 -3.39
C PHE A 16 6.29 -2.32 -2.25
N TYR A 17 6.94 -1.99 -1.13
CA TYR A 17 6.29 -1.44 0.06
C TYR A 17 6.40 0.08 0.10
N GLY A 18 5.26 0.78 0.02
CA GLY A 18 5.16 2.24 0.14
C GLY A 18 4.73 2.67 1.54
N LEU A 19 5.69 2.77 2.47
CA LEU A 19 5.40 3.07 3.88
C LEU A 19 5.25 4.58 4.10
N HIS A 20 4.39 4.96 5.06
CA HIS A 20 4.38 6.32 5.60
C HIS A 20 5.62 6.57 6.46
N GLN A 21 6.10 7.80 6.46
CA GLN A 21 7.22 8.23 7.30
C GLN A 21 6.80 8.12 8.79
N PRO A 22 7.51 7.33 9.63
CA PRO A 22 7.26 7.32 11.06
C PRO A 22 7.63 8.67 11.68
N TYR A 23 6.97 9.02 12.78
CA TYR A 23 7.30 10.23 13.53
C TYR A 23 8.60 10.03 14.32
N LYS A 24 9.47 11.03 14.25
CA LYS A 24 10.63 11.22 15.12
C LYS A 24 10.67 12.69 15.52
N GLU A 25 11.16 12.96 16.73
CA GLU A 25 11.42 14.33 17.15
C GLU A 25 12.37 15.00 16.14
N GLY A 26 12.07 16.25 15.79
CA GLY A 26 12.82 16.96 14.75
C GLY A 26 12.34 16.76 13.30
N ASN A 27 11.49 15.78 12.97
CA ASN A 27 11.01 15.54 11.59
C ASN A 27 10.44 16.80 10.89
N TYR A 28 9.83 17.69 11.66
CA TYR A 28 9.17 18.90 11.16
C TYR A 28 9.89 20.20 11.56
N TYR A 29 11.11 20.13 12.09
CA TYR A 29 11.86 21.34 12.47
C TYR A 29 12.21 22.17 11.23
N GLY A 30 12.05 23.49 11.33
CA GLY A 30 12.31 24.42 10.23
C GLY A 30 11.22 24.48 9.14
N TRP A 31 10.18 23.65 9.23
CA TRP A 31 9.06 23.72 8.29
C TRP A 31 8.23 24.98 8.54
N LYS A 32 8.09 25.82 7.51
CA LYS A 32 7.36 27.11 7.60
C LYS A 32 5.85 26.98 7.45
N HIS A 33 5.38 25.92 6.78
CA HIS A 33 3.97 25.72 6.44
C HIS A 33 3.54 24.27 6.70
N LEU A 34 3.17 23.97 7.94
CA LEU A 34 2.65 22.67 8.31
C LEU A 34 1.15 22.57 7.97
N THR A 35 0.72 21.40 7.48
CA THR A 35 -0.69 21.12 7.28
C THR A 35 -1.34 20.77 8.62
N LYS A 36 -2.68 20.80 8.69
CA LYS A 36 -3.43 20.35 9.87
C LYS A 36 -3.02 18.92 10.29
N SER A 37 -2.76 18.04 9.33
CA SER A 37 -2.30 16.67 9.56
C SER A 37 -0.91 16.64 10.19
N HIS A 38 0.05 17.45 9.71
CA HIS A 38 1.39 17.52 10.31
C HIS A 38 1.33 18.00 11.77
N HIS A 39 0.52 19.03 12.05
CA HIS A 39 0.32 19.49 13.42
C HIS A 39 -0.26 18.40 14.33
N ARG A 40 -1.22 17.62 13.83
CA ARG A 40 -1.82 16.50 14.57
C ARG A 40 -0.81 15.38 14.82
N ILE A 41 -0.04 14.98 13.80
CA ILE A 41 1.01 13.95 13.93
C ILE A 41 2.05 14.39 14.96
N LYS A 42 2.57 15.62 14.86
CA LYS A 42 3.55 16.16 15.81
C LYS A 42 3.01 16.21 17.25
N ARG A 43 1.78 16.70 17.45
CA ARG A 43 1.19 16.82 18.81
C ARG A 43 0.92 15.46 19.46
N LEU A 44 0.53 14.46 18.67
CA LEU A 44 0.16 13.14 19.17
C LEU A 44 1.29 12.11 19.08
N GLU A 45 2.45 12.51 18.54
CA GLU A 45 3.55 11.61 18.19
C GLU A 45 3.07 10.39 17.38
N ALA A 46 2.11 10.62 16.48
CA ALA A 46 1.43 9.54 15.78
C ALA A 46 2.42 8.78 14.90
N PHE A 47 2.42 7.44 15.02
CA PHE A 47 3.40 6.55 14.37
C PHE A 47 4.86 6.79 14.82
N GLN A 48 5.07 7.09 16.11
CA GLN A 48 6.39 7.21 16.72
C GLN A 48 7.28 6.00 16.39
N GLU A 49 8.47 6.24 15.87
CA GLU A 49 9.40 5.16 15.52
C GLU A 49 9.74 4.30 16.75
N GLY A 50 9.72 2.97 16.55
CA GLY A 50 10.01 2.00 17.59
C GLY A 50 8.87 1.80 18.59
N SER A 51 7.72 2.48 18.40
CA SER A 51 6.54 2.24 19.22
C SER A 51 5.69 1.11 18.66
N TRP A 52 4.94 0.45 19.53
CA TRP A 52 3.88 -0.45 19.11
C TRP A 52 2.91 0.27 18.16
N GLY A 53 2.58 -0.37 17.03
CA GLY A 53 1.72 0.17 15.98
C GLY A 53 2.43 1.05 14.92
N SER A 54 3.73 1.33 15.06
CA SER A 54 4.55 1.97 14.01
C SER A 54 5.23 0.96 13.08
N GLU A 55 5.24 -0.31 13.48
CA GLU A 55 5.86 -1.42 12.76
C GLU A 55 4.92 -2.01 11.70
N ILE A 56 5.49 -2.64 10.67
CA ILE A 56 4.71 -3.42 9.71
C ILE A 56 4.17 -4.65 10.43
N TYR A 57 2.90 -4.99 10.20
CA TYR A 57 2.31 -6.20 10.74
C TYR A 57 3.14 -7.42 10.35
N THR A 58 3.45 -8.29 11.32
CA THR A 58 4.46 -9.35 11.18
C THR A 58 4.28 -10.24 9.96
N SER A 59 3.03 -10.61 9.62
CA SER A 59 2.74 -11.44 8.44
C SER A 59 2.91 -10.73 7.09
N LEU A 60 3.24 -9.44 7.10
CA LEU A 60 3.44 -8.59 5.92
C LEU A 60 4.84 -7.99 5.86
N LEU A 61 5.77 -8.41 6.72
CA LEU A 61 7.15 -7.93 6.66
C LEU A 61 7.76 -8.19 5.26
N PRO A 62 8.52 -7.22 4.71
CA PRO A 62 9.28 -7.42 3.48
C PRO A 62 10.24 -8.59 3.63
N ASP A 63 10.30 -9.43 2.60
CA ASP A 63 11.27 -10.51 2.49
C ASP A 63 12.25 -10.21 1.36
N THR A 64 13.43 -9.70 1.72
CA THR A 64 14.49 -9.39 0.76
C THR A 64 15.06 -10.63 0.09
N GLY A 65 14.95 -11.82 0.72
CA GLY A 65 15.35 -13.09 0.12
C GLY A 65 14.42 -13.51 -1.04
N SER A 66 13.17 -13.05 -1.00
CA SER A 66 12.18 -13.19 -2.07
C SER A 66 12.17 -12.01 -3.07
N GLY A 67 13.08 -11.04 -2.92
CA GLY A 67 13.21 -9.88 -3.81
C GLY A 67 12.29 -8.70 -3.50
N ASP A 68 11.68 -8.64 -2.31
CA ASP A 68 10.84 -7.50 -1.90
C ASP A 68 11.67 -6.22 -1.71
N VAL A 69 11.08 -5.06 -2.02
CA VAL A 69 11.74 -3.73 -1.94
C VAL A 69 10.89 -2.75 -1.14
N VAL A 70 11.52 -1.97 -0.25
CA VAL A 70 10.87 -0.83 0.43
C VAL A 70 11.23 0.47 -0.30
N VAL A 71 10.22 1.18 -0.82
CA VAL A 71 10.44 2.35 -1.69
C VAL A 71 10.31 3.67 -0.95
N SER A 72 11.11 4.67 -1.34
CA SER A 72 11.04 6.04 -0.80
C SER A 72 10.31 7.00 -1.75
N ARG A 73 8.97 7.07 -1.60
CA ARG A 73 8.03 8.04 -2.22
C ARG A 73 7.85 7.96 -3.75
N HIS A 74 6.63 8.26 -4.22
CA HIS A 74 6.25 8.34 -5.64
C HIS A 74 5.37 9.58 -5.88
N TRP A 75 5.54 10.22 -7.05
CA TRP A 75 4.71 11.33 -7.53
C TRP A 75 3.98 10.91 -8.82
N ASN A 76 2.67 11.18 -8.86
CA ASN A 76 1.70 10.58 -9.77
C ASN A 76 1.82 11.04 -11.25
N SER A 77 2.06 10.10 -12.15
CA SER A 77 1.34 9.84 -13.43
C SER A 77 1.91 8.52 -13.99
N ARG A 78 1.08 7.62 -14.52
CA ARG A 78 1.50 6.23 -14.80
C ARG A 78 1.71 5.98 -16.29
N GLY A 79 2.82 5.33 -16.64
CA GLY A 79 3.12 4.80 -17.99
C GLY A 79 2.94 3.28 -18.11
N TYR A 80 2.19 2.67 -17.19
CA TYR A 80 1.98 1.22 -17.11
C TYR A 80 0.54 0.91 -16.67
N ARG A 81 0.02 -0.26 -17.08
CA ARG A 81 -1.31 -0.77 -16.69
C ARG A 81 -1.38 -1.05 -15.19
N VAL A 82 -2.49 -0.69 -14.55
CA VAL A 82 -2.71 -0.85 -13.11
C VAL A 82 -3.93 -1.71 -12.82
N THR A 83 -3.75 -2.62 -11.88
CA THR A 83 -4.83 -3.33 -11.21
C THR A 83 -4.85 -2.95 -9.73
N LEU A 84 -6.01 -2.53 -9.22
CA LEU A 84 -6.22 -2.30 -7.78
C LEU A 84 -6.96 -3.48 -7.14
N ILE A 85 -6.54 -3.90 -5.94
CA ILE A 85 -7.12 -5.05 -5.22
C ILE A 85 -8.04 -4.58 -4.10
N LYS A 86 -9.36 -4.71 -4.32
CA LYS A 86 -10.39 -4.05 -3.50
C LYS A 86 -10.66 -4.68 -2.14
N ASP A 87 -10.45 -5.99 -2.01
CA ASP A 87 -10.55 -6.75 -0.75
C ASP A 87 -9.22 -6.82 0.01
N ALA A 88 -8.19 -6.14 -0.51
CA ALA A 88 -6.93 -5.88 0.17
C ALA A 88 -6.75 -4.38 0.48
N THR A 89 -7.83 -3.59 0.50
CA THR A 89 -7.79 -2.16 0.85
C THR A 89 -8.78 -1.83 1.95
N ALA A 90 -8.48 -0.81 2.74
CA ALA A 90 -9.36 -0.27 3.77
C ALA A 90 -9.55 1.25 3.58
N GLY A 91 -10.64 1.78 4.11
CA GLY A 91 -10.91 3.21 4.18
C GLY A 91 -11.30 3.63 5.60
N PHE A 92 -11.34 4.94 5.87
CA PHE A 92 -11.74 5.47 7.18
C PHE A 92 -13.21 5.20 7.53
N SER A 93 -14.04 4.82 6.54
CA SER A 93 -15.37 4.28 6.73
C SER A 93 -15.71 3.29 5.61
N LYS A 94 -16.73 2.45 5.83
CA LYS A 94 -17.23 1.53 4.80
C LYS A 94 -17.69 2.30 3.56
N GLN A 95 -18.43 3.39 3.74
CA GLN A 95 -18.94 4.22 2.66
C GLN A 95 -17.82 4.82 1.83
N LEU A 96 -16.75 5.31 2.47
CA LEU A 96 -15.58 5.84 1.75
C LEU A 96 -14.85 4.75 0.99
N LYS A 97 -14.68 3.57 1.59
CA LYS A 97 -14.08 2.42 0.91
C LYS A 97 -14.92 2.02 -0.31
N ASP A 98 -16.24 1.90 -0.15
CA ASP A 98 -17.14 1.44 -1.23
C ASP A 98 -17.18 2.47 -2.36
N ALA A 99 -17.30 3.77 -2.04
CA ALA A 99 -17.22 4.82 -3.05
C ALA A 99 -15.87 4.80 -3.81
N ALA A 100 -14.76 4.58 -3.11
CA ALA A 100 -13.46 4.46 -3.75
C ALA A 100 -13.43 3.25 -4.71
N THR A 101 -13.87 2.07 -4.26
CA THR A 101 -13.73 0.83 -5.02
C THR A 101 -14.73 0.69 -6.15
N ASP A 102 -15.92 1.26 -6.00
CA ASP A 102 -17.04 0.99 -6.88
C ASP A 102 -17.33 2.16 -7.83
N LEU A 103 -16.91 3.38 -7.48
CA LEU A 103 -17.17 4.59 -8.29
C LEU A 103 -15.88 5.23 -8.80
N VAL A 104 -14.91 5.47 -7.91
CA VAL A 104 -13.73 6.29 -8.27
C VAL A 104 -12.70 5.47 -9.03
N TRP A 105 -12.25 4.35 -8.48
CA TRP A 105 -11.15 3.59 -9.07
C TRP A 105 -11.40 3.08 -10.49
N PRO A 106 -12.61 2.62 -10.87
CA PRO A 106 -12.89 2.23 -12.26
C PRO A 106 -12.68 3.34 -13.29
N THR A 107 -12.63 4.61 -12.86
CA THR A 107 -12.35 5.76 -13.74
C THR A 107 -10.87 6.10 -13.85
N LEU A 108 -10.01 5.48 -13.03
CA LEU A 108 -8.59 5.83 -12.89
C LEU A 108 -7.63 4.70 -13.28
N VAL A 109 -8.10 3.45 -13.23
CA VAL A 109 -7.28 2.25 -13.48
C VAL A 109 -8.01 1.28 -14.38
N GLU A 110 -7.26 0.39 -15.00
CA GLU A 110 -7.82 -0.55 -15.97
C GLU A 110 -8.59 -1.69 -15.32
N ASP A 111 -8.18 -2.14 -14.13
CA ASP A 111 -8.85 -3.22 -13.41
C ASP A 111 -9.00 -2.93 -11.91
N VAL A 112 -10.16 -3.28 -11.36
CA VAL A 112 -10.41 -3.34 -9.92
C VAL A 112 -10.89 -4.74 -9.56
N LEU A 113 -10.03 -5.54 -8.93
CA LEU A 113 -10.22 -6.98 -8.72
C LEU A 113 -10.22 -7.35 -7.24
N THR A 114 -10.73 -8.54 -6.91
CA THR A 114 -10.42 -9.22 -5.65
C THR A 114 -9.09 -9.96 -5.73
N VAL A 115 -8.54 -10.37 -4.58
CA VAL A 115 -7.35 -11.25 -4.54
C VAL A 115 -7.60 -12.51 -5.37
N ASP A 116 -8.77 -13.14 -5.24
CA ASP A 116 -9.09 -14.36 -5.96
C ASP A 116 -9.13 -14.16 -7.49
N GLN A 117 -9.79 -13.08 -7.94
CA GLN A 117 -9.85 -12.73 -9.36
C GLN A 117 -8.44 -12.47 -9.93
N TRP A 118 -7.61 -11.74 -9.19
CA TRP A 118 -6.24 -11.46 -9.60
C TRP A 118 -5.39 -12.73 -9.63
N THR A 119 -5.47 -13.60 -8.62
CA THR A 119 -4.73 -14.87 -8.59
C THR A 119 -5.13 -15.78 -9.76
N SER A 120 -6.42 -15.88 -10.07
CA SER A 120 -6.89 -16.64 -11.24
C SER A 120 -6.38 -16.06 -12.55
N LEU A 121 -6.30 -14.73 -12.68
CA LEU A 121 -5.75 -14.06 -13.86
C LEU A 121 -4.27 -14.40 -14.05
N GLN A 122 -3.45 -14.33 -12.99
CA GLN A 122 -2.02 -14.60 -13.09
C GLN A 122 -1.73 -16.06 -13.45
N LYS A 123 -2.45 -17.01 -12.82
CA LYS A 123 -2.30 -18.44 -13.13
C LYS A 123 -2.60 -18.78 -14.59
N LYS A 124 -3.60 -18.10 -15.19
CA LYS A 124 -3.91 -18.26 -16.62
C LYS A 124 -2.80 -17.74 -17.52
N LYS A 125 -2.16 -16.62 -17.15
CA LYS A 125 -1.03 -16.06 -17.90
C LYS A 125 0.19 -16.98 -17.85
N ASP A 126 0.49 -17.49 -16.67
CA ASP A 126 1.60 -18.42 -16.44
C ASP A 126 1.44 -19.73 -17.23
N ALA A 127 0.22 -20.29 -17.26
CA ALA A 127 -0.09 -21.50 -18.04
C ALA A 127 -0.14 -21.28 -19.57
N SER A 128 -0.04 -20.03 -20.05
CA SER A 128 -0.05 -19.69 -21.48
C SER A 128 1.34 -19.37 -22.04
N LEU A 129 2.38 -19.47 -21.21
CA LEU A 129 3.80 -19.38 -21.56
C LEU A 129 4.42 -20.77 -21.64
#